data_AF-A0A7L0Z4X1-F1
#
_entry.id   AF-A0A7L0Z4X1-F1
#
_cell.length_a   1.000
_cell.length_b   1.000
_cell.length_c   1.000
_cell.angle_alpha   90.00
_cell.angle_beta   90.00
_cell.angle_gamma   90.00
#
_symmetry.space_group_name_H-M   'P 1'
#
loop_
_entity.id
_entity.type
_entity.pdbx_description
1 polymer ?
#
loop_
_entity_poly.entity_id
_entity_poly.type
_entity_poly.pdbx_seq_one_letter_code
_entity_poly.pdbx_strand_id
1 'polypeptide(L)' 'NEILVMRDSRNPNIVTYLDSYLVDAELWLAMEFMDGGTLFDVLGAVYLEEGQIGAVCRE' A
#
# COMPACT_ATOMS: atom_id res chain seq x y z
N ASN A 1 16.26 3.04 -4.11
CA ASN A 1 15.99 3.73 -2.83
C ASN A 1 14.71 3.18 -2.21
N GLU A 2 13.62 3.14 -2.97
CA GLU A 2 12.30 2.67 -2.51
C GLU A 2 12.31 1.26 -1.89
N ILE A 3 12.99 0.28 -2.51
CA ILE A 3 13.06 -1.09 -1.94
C ILE A 3 13.73 -1.12 -0.56
N LEU A 4 14.77 -0.33 -0.34
CA LEU A 4 15.44 -0.24 0.95
C LEU A 4 14.50 0.37 2.00
N VAL A 5 13.79 1.44 1.62
CA VAL A 5 12.78 2.07 2.47
C VAL A 5 11.68 1.07 2.84
N MET A 6 11.14 0.34 1.87
CA MET A 6 10.07 -0.64 2.12
C MET A 6 10.53 -1.83 2.97
N ARG A 7 11.76 -2.32 2.75
CA ARG A 7 12.33 -3.41 3.54
C ARG A 7 12.52 -3.01 5.01
N ASP A 8 12.95 -1.78 5.24
CA ASP A 8 13.25 -1.28 6.59
C ASP A 8 11.99 -0.70 7.28
N SER A 9 10.89 -0.46 6.54
CA SER A 9 9.61 0.04 7.05
C SER A 9 8.68 -1.11 7.47
N ARG A 10 8.68 -1.46 8.76
CA ARG A 10 7.71 -2.39 9.34
C ARG A 10 6.69 -1.62 10.18
N ASN A 11 5.52 -1.38 9.61
CA ASN A 11 4.40 -0.70 10.27
C ASN A 11 3.07 -1.29 9.77
N PRO A 12 2.04 -1.47 10.63
CA PRO A 12 0.75 -2.02 10.22
C PRO A 12 0.01 -1.27 9.09
N ASN A 13 0.29 0.02 8.89
CA ASN A 13 -0.35 0.85 7.85
C ASN A 13 0.52 1.03 6.60
N ILE A 14 1.65 0.32 6.52
CA ILE A 14 2.51 0.30 5.33
C ILE A 14 2.46 -1.11 4.75
N VAL A 15 2.16 -1.20 3.45
CA VAL A 15 2.09 -2.49 2.73
C VAL A 15 3.41 -3.26 2.90
N THR A 16 3.31 -4.49 3.36
CA THR A 16 4.48 -5.31 3.67
C THR A 16 5.23 -5.69 2.41
N TYR A 17 6.53 -5.37 2.36
CA TYR A 17 7.44 -5.91 1.35
C TYR A 17 7.83 -7.36 1.69
N LEU A 18 7.76 -8.25 0.70
CA LEU A 18 8.13 -9.65 0.84
C LEU A 18 9.50 -9.95 0.21
N ASP A 19 9.66 -9.66 -1.09
CA ASP A 19 10.91 -9.90 -1.81
C ASP A 19 10.96 -9.15 -3.16
N SER A 20 12.10 -9.17 -3.85
CA SER A 20 12.25 -8.62 -5.19
C SER A 20 13.15 -9.48 -6.06
N TYR A 21 12.80 -9.60 -7.33
CA TYR A 21 13.47 -10.48 -8.30
C TYR A 21 13.84 -9.70 -9.56
N LEU A 22 15.00 -9.99 -10.13
CA LEU A 22 15.38 -9.49 -11.45
C LEU A 22 15.17 -10.60 -12.48
N VAL A 23 14.18 -10.43 -13.35
CA VAL A 23 13.77 -11.41 -14.36
C VAL A 23 13.78 -10.72 -15.71
N ASP A 24 14.55 -11.22 -16.67
CA ASP A 24 14.65 -10.65 -18.03
C ASP A 24 14.92 -9.13 -18.06
N ALA A 25 15.78 -8.67 -17.14
CA ALA A 25 16.11 -7.26 -16.91
C ALA A 25 14.96 -6.37 -16.38
N GLU A 26 13.85 -6.98 -15.95
CA GLU A 26 12.75 -6.32 -15.24
C GLU A 26 12.80 -6.61 -13.74
N LEU A 27 12.49 -5.59 -12.93
CA LEU A 27 12.46 -5.71 -11.47
C LEU A 27 11.04 -6.00 -10.99
N TRP A 28 10.85 -7.20 -10.45
CA TRP A 28 9.59 -7.67 -9.90
C TRP A 28 9.58 -7.49 -8.39
N LEU A 29 8.45 -7.06 -7.84
CA LEU A 29 8.26 -6.81 -6.42
C LEU A 29 7.14 -7.70 -5.90
N ALA A 30 7.45 -8.55 -4.93
CA ALA A 30 6.47 -9.31 -4.17
C ALA A 30 6.13 -8.52 -2.90
N MET A 31 4.84 -8.19 -2.75
CA MET A 31 4.32 -7.41 -1.63
C MET A 31 3.01 -8.04 -1.14
N GLU A 32 2.59 -7.66 0.07
CA GLU A 32 1.29 -8.02 0.61
C GLU A 32 0.15 -7.62 -0.34
N PHE A 33 -0.84 -8.52 -0.45
CA PHE A 33 -2.00 -8.28 -1.28
C PHE A 33 -3.09 -7.54 -0.51
N MET A 34 -3.48 -6.38 -1.03
CA MET A 34 -4.56 -5.54 -0.47
C MET A 34 -5.84 -5.76 -1.29
N ASP A 35 -6.74 -6.61 -0.78
CA ASP A 35 -7.98 -7.00 -1.47
C ASP A 35 -9.05 -5.90 -1.53
N GLY A 36 -8.94 -4.89 -0.67
CA GLY A 36 -9.86 -3.74 -0.58
C GLY A 36 -9.75 -2.71 -1.72
N GLY A 37 -8.79 -2.87 -2.64
CA GLY A 37 -8.57 -1.91 -3.73
C GLY A 37 -7.99 -0.58 -3.26
N THR A 38 -8.15 0.48 -4.06
CA THR A 38 -7.58 1.78 -3.76
C THR A 38 -8.58 2.71 -3.08
N LEU A 39 -8.08 3.68 -2.29
CA LEU A 39 -8.92 4.76 -1.76
C LEU A 39 -9.57 5.59 -2.87
N PHE A 40 -8.92 5.71 -4.03
CA PHE A 40 -9.48 6.41 -5.19
C PHE A 40 -10.76 5.72 -5.71
N ASP A 41 -10.77 4.38 -5.77
CA ASP A 41 -11.94 3.62 -6.18
C ASP A 41 -13.13 3.85 -5.22
N VAL A 42 -12.84 3.89 -3.91
CA VAL A 42 -13.84 4.19 -2.89
C VAL A 42 -14.40 5.60 -3.06
N LEU A 43 -13.54 6.60 -3.24
CA LEU A 43 -13.95 8.00 -3.46
C LEU A 43 -14.74 8.20 -4.76
N GLY A 44 -14.52 7.36 -5.77
CA GLY A 44 -15.31 7.34 -6.99
C GLY A 44 -16.72 6.77 -6.81
N ALA A 45 -16.92 5.91 -5.80
CA ALA A 45 -18.19 5.23 -5.55
C ALA A 45 -19.07 5.91 -4.48
N VAL A 46 -18.45 6.46 -3.43
CA VAL A 46 -19.18 7.02 -2.27
C VAL A 46 -18.47 8.26 -1.71
N TYR A 47 -19.25 9.15 -1.10
CA TYR A 47 -18.71 10.22 -0.26
C TYR A 47 -18.37 9.66 1.13
N LEU A 48 -17.15 9.93 1.60
CA LEU A 48 -16.72 9.54 2.94
C LEU A 48 -17.21 10.56 3.97
N GLU A 49 -17.77 10.07 5.07
CA GLU A 49 -18.12 10.89 6.22
C GLU A 49 -16.86 11.31 6.99
N GLU A 50 -16.95 12.41 7.76
CA GLU A 50 -15.80 12.94 8.52
C GLU A 50 -15.16 11.88 9.44
N GLY A 51 -15.96 10.99 10.03
CA GLY A 51 -15.46 9.89 10.86
C GLY A 51 -14.61 8.89 10.08
N GLN A 52 -14.95 8.61 8.81
CA GLN A 52 -14.21 7.71 7.93
C GLN A 52 -12.93 8.37 7.42
N ILE A 53 -13.01 9.66 7.04
CA ILE A 53 -11.84 10.46 6.68
C ILE A 53 -10.87 10.49 7.86
N GLY A 54 -11.37 10.77 9.06
CA GLY A 54 -10.58 10.80 10.29
C GLY A 54 -9.96 9.45 10.66
N ALA A 55 -10.56 8.33 10.25
CA ALA A 55 -9.98 7.00 10.43
C ALA A 55 -8.81 6.76 9.46
N VAL A 56 -8.95 7.14 8.19
CA VAL A 56 -7.88 7.04 7.19
C VAL A 56 -6.69 7.93 7.55
N CYS A 57 -6.93 9.12 8.09
CA CYS A 57 -5.88 10.09 8.44
C CYS A 57 -5.26 9.90 9.83
N ARG A 58 -5.68 8.89 10.61
CA ARG A 58 -5.33 8.78 12.04
C ARG A 58 -3.86 8.42 12.29
N GLU A 59 -3.18 7.79 11.33
CA GLU A 59 -1.82 7.29 11.49
C GLU A 59 -0.85 7.93 10.48
#